data_AF-A0A832XM51-F1
#
_entry.id   AF-A0A832XM51-F1
#
_cell.length_a   1.000
_cell.length_b   1.000
_cell.length_c   1.000
_cell.angle_alpha   90.00
_cell.angle_beta   90.00
_cell.angle_gamma   90.00
#
_symmetry.space_group_name_H-M   'P 1'
#
loop_
_entity.id
_entity.type
_entity.pdbx_description
1 polymer ?
#
loop_
_entity_poly.entity_id
_entity_poly.type
_entity_poly.pdbx_seq_one_letter_code
_entity_poly.pdbx_strand_id
1 'polypeptide(L)'
;MVERLQVRSRSPFEIHHILTGLEKTPEIIVESELFLPEGEGPFGCVIALHGSNGWAPHHQDHVNGWLDAGLAVCKVNSFTSRSIDSTV
;
A
#
# COMPACT_ATOMS: atom_id res chain seq x y z
N MET A 1 9.14 9.62 11.76
CA MET A 1 9.94 8.38 11.54
C MET A 1 9.14 7.52 10.57
N VAL A 2 9.78 6.90 9.58
CA VAL A 2 9.11 5.97 8.65
C VAL A 2 9.44 4.54 9.05
N GLU A 3 8.43 3.70 9.22
CA GLU A 3 8.59 2.27 9.45
C GLU A 3 8.33 1.51 8.15
N ARG A 4 9.11 0.47 7.86
CA ARG A 4 8.92 -0.37 6.66
C ARG A 4 8.30 -1.70 7.05
N LEU A 5 7.24 -2.07 6.35
CA LEU A 5 6.46 -3.27 6.58
C LEU A 5 6.54 -4.18 5.36
N GLN A 6 6.70 -5.48 5.63
CA GLN A 6 6.63 -6.54 4.61
C GLN A 6 5.39 -7.39 4.86
N VAL A 7 4.46 -7.37 3.91
CA VAL A 7 3.18 -8.09 4.02
C VAL A 7 3.20 -9.28 3.08
N ARG A 8 3.07 -10.49 3.64
CA ARG A 8 2.82 -11.70 2.85
C ARG A 8 1.44 -11.63 2.22
N SER A 9 1.39 -11.78 0.91
CA SER A 9 0.17 -11.69 0.11
C SER A 9 0.21 -12.67 -1.06
N ARG A 10 -0.79 -12.58 -1.92
CA ARG A 10 -1.00 -13.40 -3.12
C ARG A 10 -1.21 -12.50 -4.33
N SER A 11 -0.91 -13.00 -5.53
CA SER A 11 -1.04 -12.26 -6.80
C SER A 11 -2.02 -12.96 -7.78
N PRO A 12 -3.34 -12.91 -7.51
CA PRO A 12 -4.36 -13.45 -8.41
C PRO A 12 -4.48 -12.61 -9.68
N PHE A 13 -4.70 -13.25 -10.83
CA PHE A 13 -4.89 -12.53 -12.11
C PHE A 13 -6.33 -11.99 -12.30
N GLU A 14 -7.33 -12.70 -11.76
CA GLU A 14 -8.75 -12.36 -11.92
C GLU A 14 -9.50 -12.60 -10.61
N ILE A 15 -10.68 -12.01 -10.50
CA ILE A 15 -11.57 -12.19 -9.34
C ILE A 15 -11.91 -13.67 -9.13
N HIS A 16 -12.06 -14.46 -10.22
CA HIS A 16 -12.32 -15.89 -10.08
C HIS A 16 -11.25 -16.58 -9.23
N HIS A 17 -9.97 -16.29 -9.46
CA HIS A 17 -8.88 -16.86 -8.67
C HIS A 17 -8.96 -16.47 -7.19
N ILE A 18 -9.40 -15.24 -6.89
CA ILE A 18 -9.62 -14.79 -5.50
C ILE A 18 -10.69 -15.66 -4.82
N LEU A 19 -11.79 -15.93 -5.52
CA LEU A 19 -12.97 -16.59 -4.96
C LEU A 19 -12.84 -18.12 -4.90
N THR A 20 -12.13 -18.74 -5.84
CA THR A 20 -12.16 -20.20 -6.02
C THR A 20 -10.83 -20.89 -5.76
N GLY A 21 -9.74 -20.14 -5.61
CA GLY A 21 -8.42 -20.75 -5.55
C GLY A 21 -7.29 -19.81 -5.16
N LEU A 22 -7.51 -18.88 -4.22
CA LEU A 22 -6.50 -17.88 -3.85
C LEU A 22 -5.17 -18.53 -3.43
N GLU A 23 -5.22 -19.62 -2.67
CA GLU A 23 -4.03 -20.35 -2.21
C GLU A 23 -3.24 -21.02 -3.35
N LYS A 24 -3.84 -21.15 -4.53
CA LYS A 24 -3.16 -21.67 -5.73
C LYS A 24 -2.47 -20.57 -6.54
N THR A 25 -2.61 -19.31 -6.14
CA THR A 25 -2.00 -18.17 -6.83
C THR A 25 -0.60 -17.88 -6.28
N PRO A 26 0.29 -17.26 -7.09
CA PRO A 26 1.65 -16.95 -6.66
C PRO A 26 1.70 -16.16 -5.35
N GLU A 27 2.62 -16.53 -4.46
CA GLU A 27 2.95 -15.73 -3.27
C GLU A 27 3.71 -14.49 -3.67
N ILE A 28 3.51 -13.42 -2.90
CA ILE A 28 4.23 -12.18 -3.07
C ILE A 28 4.43 -11.49 -1.73
N ILE A 29 5.53 -10.76 -1.61
CA ILE A 29 5.75 -9.80 -0.53
C ILE A 29 5.36 -8.42 -1.05
N VAL A 30 4.43 -7.78 -0.37
CA VAL A 30 4.05 -6.39 -0.63
C VAL A 30 4.79 -5.51 0.37
N GLU A 31 5.60 -4.60 -0.15
CA GLU A 31 6.34 -3.62 0.65
C GLU A 31 5.43 -2.43 0.97
N SER A 32 5.52 -1.91 2.19
CA SER A 32 4.76 -0.74 2.61
C SER A 32 5.57 0.16 3.55
N GLU A 33 5.26 1.44 3.55
CA GLU A 33 5.85 2.44 4.44
C GLU A 33 4.77 3.01 5.37
N LEU A 34 4.95 2.86 6.68
CA LEU A 34 4.07 3.43 7.69
C LEU A 34 4.64 4.77 8.19
N PHE A 35 3.83 5.81 8.04
CA PHE A 35 4.09 7.15 8.56
C PHE A 35 3.15 7.40 9.73
N LEU A 36 3.71 7.90 10.83
CA LEU A 36 2.94 8.29 12.01
C LEU A 36 2.89 9.83 12.10
N PRO A 37 1.74 10.41 12.46
CA PRO A 37 1.64 11.84 12.75
C PRO A 37 2.30 12.16 14.09
N GLU A 38 2.43 13.45 14.41
CA GLU A 38 2.86 13.88 15.74
C GLU A 38 1.77 13.65 16.79
N GLY A 39 2.18 13.40 18.05
CA GLY A 39 1.28 13.20 19.19
C GLY A 39 1.36 11.80 19.78
N GLU A 40 0.45 11.51 20.72
CA GLU A 40 0.29 10.18 21.32
C GLU A 40 -0.94 9.50 20.72
N GLY A 41 -0.78 8.24 20.31
CA GLY A 41 -1.84 7.45 19.68
C GLY A 41 -2.91 6.93 20.66
N PRO A 42 -3.85 6.10 20.17
CA PRO A 42 -3.89 5.51 18.83
C PRO A 42 -4.34 6.50 17.74
N PHE A 43 -3.83 6.32 16.52
CA PHE A 43 -4.18 7.14 15.37
C PHE A 43 -5.15 6.39 14.45
N GLY A 44 -6.08 7.13 13.84
CA GLY A 44 -6.74 6.65 12.62
C GLY A 44 -5.69 6.44 11.52
N CYS A 45 -5.88 5.44 10.65
CA CYS A 45 -4.88 5.09 9.63
C CYS A 45 -5.50 5.03 8.23
N VAL A 46 -4.89 5.77 7.30
CA VAL A 46 -5.20 5.68 5.86
C VAL A 46 -4.31 4.63 5.23
N ILE A 47 -4.91 3.62 4.58
CA ILE A 47 -4.17 2.65 3.75
C ILE A 47 -4.21 3.16 2.31
N ALA A 48 -3.09 3.75 1.87
CA ALA A 48 -2.97 4.34 0.54
C ALA A 48 -2.38 3.31 -0.44
N LEU A 49 -3.08 3.07 -1.54
CA LEU A 49 -2.71 2.13 -2.62
C LEU A 49 -2.48 2.94 -3.90
N HIS A 50 -1.32 2.81 -4.53
CA HIS A 50 -1.06 3.44 -5.83
C HIS A 50 -1.53 2.55 -6.99
N GLY A 51 -1.85 3.19 -8.11
CA GLY A 51 -2.13 2.52 -9.38
C GLY A 51 -0.88 2.37 -10.26
N SER A 52 -1.10 2.26 -11.57
CA SER A 52 -0.05 2.28 -12.60
C SER A 52 0.93 3.45 -12.41
N ASN A 53 2.17 3.26 -12.84
CA ASN A 53 3.29 4.21 -12.74
C ASN A 53 3.75 4.56 -11.32
N GLY A 54 3.35 3.80 -10.30
CA GLY A 54 3.96 3.95 -8.98
C GLY A 54 3.51 5.19 -8.21
N TRP A 55 4.25 5.48 -7.13
CA TRP A 55 4.10 6.70 -6.36
C TRP A 55 4.84 7.88 -7.02
N ALA A 56 4.09 8.77 -7.66
CA ALA A 56 4.58 10.08 -8.10
C ALA A 56 4.70 11.10 -6.94
N PRO A 57 5.49 12.19 -7.09
CA PRO A 57 5.73 13.17 -6.02
C PRO A 57 4.47 13.80 -5.42
N HIS A 58 3.47 14.14 -6.23
CA HIS A 58 2.22 14.76 -5.75
C HIS A 58 1.41 13.87 -4.79
N HIS A 59 1.61 12.55 -4.82
CA HIS A 59 0.98 11.67 -3.83
C HIS A 59 1.56 11.88 -2.43
N GLN A 60 2.81 12.32 -2.32
CA GLN A 60 3.41 12.65 -1.04
C GLN A 60 2.73 13.87 -0.40
N ASP A 61 2.21 14.81 -1.20
CA ASP A 61 1.44 15.95 -0.69
C ASP A 61 0.15 15.49 -0.01
N HIS A 62 -0.53 14.47 -0.56
CA HIS A 62 -1.68 13.84 0.10
C HIS A 62 -1.30 13.14 1.40
N VAL A 63 -0.19 12.41 1.41
CA VAL A 63 0.32 11.74 2.63
C VAL A 63 0.60 12.76 3.73
N ASN A 64 1.28 13.86 3.40
CA ASN A 64 1.59 14.92 4.35
C ASN A 64 0.31 15.57 4.88
N GLY A 65 -0.68 15.85 4.01
CA GLY A 65 -1.95 16.42 4.44
C GLY A 65 -2.73 15.53 5.41
N TRP A 66 -2.66 14.20 5.27
CA TRP A 66 -3.26 13.28 6.26
C TRP A 66 -2.49 13.24 7.57
N LEU A 67 -1.16 13.27 7.52
CA LEU A 67 -0.32 13.33 8.71
C LEU A 67 -0.57 14.62 9.51
N ASP A 68 -0.66 15.77 8.82
CA ASP A 68 -0.97 17.07 9.42
C ASP A 68 -2.37 17.08 10.05
N ALA A 69 -3.30 16.26 9.53
CA ALA A 69 -4.63 16.06 10.10
C ALA A 69 -4.67 15.06 11.27
N GLY A 70 -3.52 14.54 11.72
CA GLY A 70 -3.43 13.60 12.83
C GLY A 70 -3.73 12.14 12.46
N LEU A 71 -3.65 11.78 11.17
CA LEU A 71 -3.85 10.42 10.68
C LEU A 71 -2.53 9.76 10.33
N ALA A 72 -2.34 8.52 10.76
CA ALA A 72 -1.28 7.66 10.25
C ALA A 72 -1.55 7.30 8.78
N VAL A 73 -0.49 7.02 8.02
CA VAL A 73 -0.59 6.60 6.63
C VAL A 73 0.25 5.37 6.39
N CYS A 74 -0.38 4.27 6.00
CA CYS A 74 0.28 3.09 5.47
C CYS A 74 0.28 3.18 3.93
N LYS A 75 1.42 3.57 3.38
CA LYS A 75 1.65 3.73 1.95
C LYS A 75 2.12 2.39 1.37
N VAL A 76 1.25 1.72 0.62
CA VAL A 76 1.45 0.35 0.12
C VAL A 76 1.97 0.39 -1.31
N ASN A 77 3.02 -0.37 -1.64
CA ASN A 77 3.54 -0.53 -3.00
C ASN A 77 2.72 -1.55 -3.82
N SER A 78 1.43 -1.26 -4.02
CA SER A 78 0.43 -2.18 -4.60
C SER A 78 0.76 -2.68 -6.02
N PHE A 79 1.20 -1.80 -6.92
CA PHE A 79 1.57 -2.19 -8.29
C PHE A 79 3.07 -2.52 -8.39
N THR A 80 3.92 -1.73 -7.74
CA THR A 80 5.37 -1.86 -7.87
C THR A 80 5.88 -3.16 -7.26
N SER A 81 5.32 -3.63 -6.13
CA SER A 81 5.69 -4.96 -5.59
C SER A 81 5.35 -6.11 -6.52
N ARG A 82 4.42 -5.91 -7.47
CA ARG A 82 4.02 -6.90 -8.48
C ARG A 82 4.79 -6.76 -9.80
N SER A 83 5.73 -5.81 -9.88
CA SER A 83 6.45 -5.48 -11.13
C SER A 83 5.51 -5.11 -12.28
N ILE A 84 4.41 -4.40 -11.97
CA ILE A 84 3.44 -3.93 -12.97
C ILE A 84 3.59 -2.41 -13.11
N ASP A 85 4.02 -1.97 -14.30
CA ASP A 85 4.16 -0.54 -14.61
C ASP A 85 2.84 0.06 -15.11
N SER A 86 2.14 -0.64 -16.01
CA SER A 86 0.84 -0.23 -16.55
C SER A 86 -0.05 -1.44 -16.84
N THR A 87 -1.36 -1.23 -16.72
CA THR A 87 -2.40 -2.16 -17.19
C THR A 87 -3.15 -1.65 -18.43
N VAL A 88 -2.74 -0.47 -18.94
CA VAL A 88 -3.26 0.19 -20.16
C VAL A 88 -2.14 0.41 -21.16
#